data_AF-A0A538QPU5-F1
#
_entry.id   AF-A0A538QPU5-F1
#
_cell.length_a   1.000
_cell.length_b   1.000
_cell.length_c   1.000
_cell.angle_alpha   90.00
_cell.angle_beta   90.00
_cell.angle_gamma   90.00
#
_symmetry.space_group_name_H-M   'P 1'
#
loop_
_entity.id
_entity.type
_entity.pdbx_description
1 polymer ?
#
loop_
_entity_poly.entity_id
_entity_poly.type
_entity_poly.pdbx_seq_one_letter_code
_entity_poly.pdbx_strand_id
1 'polypeptide(L)'
;MYDYFVAAMKCLNCGTMSAADSSTNMQTHLRDDASGIELGIGFHFEPLEVREQDIMASSYITTGRVSVDGRTRLLEMWRCPACGHENWARVTITGTELTEFESVVLDRKALESAQFISDGCYLLASKLSGILAQDLMEGRVNPVQVLFERLA
;
A
#
# COMPACT_ATOMS: atom_id res chain seq x y z
N MET A 1 -1.13 4.23 -16.90
CA MET A 1 -1.97 5.24 -16.23
C MET A 1 -2.38 4.63 -14.89
N TYR A 2 -2.69 5.42 -13.87
CA TYR A 2 -3.00 4.94 -12.53
C TYR A 2 -4.32 5.53 -12.05
N ASP A 3 -4.98 4.83 -11.13
CA ASP A 3 -6.11 5.34 -10.35
C ASP A 3 -5.62 5.80 -8.97
N TYR A 4 -6.51 6.38 -8.17
CA TYR A 4 -6.19 6.88 -6.84
C TYR A 4 -7.09 6.24 -5.79
N PHE A 5 -6.50 5.66 -4.76
CA PHE A 5 -7.24 5.36 -3.55
C PHE A 5 -7.59 6.66 -2.81
N VAL A 6 -8.86 6.83 -2.44
CA VAL A 6 -9.33 8.04 -1.76
C VAL A 6 -10.08 7.72 -0.47
N ALA A 7 -9.66 8.38 0.62
CA ALA A 7 -10.32 8.36 1.91
C ALA A 7 -9.86 9.53 2.78
N ALA A 8 -10.70 9.91 3.74
CA ALA A 8 -10.30 10.83 4.78
C ALA A 8 -9.36 10.10 5.75
N MET A 9 -8.08 10.44 5.73
CA MET A 9 -7.03 9.76 6.48
C MET A 9 -6.35 10.69 7.48
N LYS A 10 -6.04 10.17 8.67
CA LYS A 10 -5.34 10.93 9.70
C LYS A 10 -3.84 10.83 9.48
N CYS A 11 -3.17 11.95 9.22
CA CYS A 11 -1.71 11.96 9.21
C CYS A 11 -1.18 11.68 10.61
N LEU A 12 -0.38 10.62 10.76
CA LEU A 12 0.18 10.23 12.05
C LEU A 12 1.32 11.15 12.51
N ASN A 13 1.87 11.96 11.60
CA ASN A 13 2.90 12.96 11.92
C ASN A 13 2.32 14.29 12.43
N CYS A 14 1.34 14.88 11.74
CA CYS A 14 0.81 16.22 12.09
C CYS A 14 -0.62 16.20 12.64
N GLY A 15 -1.29 15.06 12.67
CA GLY A 15 -2.66 14.90 13.15
C GLY A 15 -3.75 15.43 12.22
N THR A 16 -3.41 16.08 11.11
CA THR A 16 -4.38 16.62 10.14
C THR A 16 -5.10 15.50 9.40
N MET A 17 -6.41 15.66 9.19
CA MET A 17 -7.22 14.79 8.32
C MET A 17 -7.07 15.25 6.87
N SER A 18 -6.75 14.33 5.95
CA SER A 18 -6.85 14.60 4.52
C SER A 18 -8.32 14.68 4.08
N ALA A 19 -8.55 15.36 2.96
CA ALA A 19 -9.80 15.19 2.23
C ALA A 19 -9.88 13.76 1.66
N ALA A 20 -11.12 13.29 1.41
CA ALA A 20 -11.37 12.03 0.73
C ALA A 20 -11.33 12.22 -0.79
N ASP A 21 -10.18 12.68 -1.28
CA ASP A 21 -9.91 12.97 -2.69
C ASP A 21 -8.47 12.55 -3.04
N SER A 22 -8.09 12.76 -4.31
CA SER A 22 -6.78 12.44 -4.86
C SER A 22 -5.60 13.30 -4.32
N SER A 23 -5.83 14.26 -3.41
CA SER A 23 -4.76 15.14 -2.88
C SER A 23 -3.67 14.42 -2.09
N THR A 24 -3.94 13.20 -1.61
CA THR A 24 -2.95 12.35 -0.90
C THR A 24 -1.98 11.64 -1.85
N ASN A 25 -2.28 11.65 -3.15
CA ASN A 25 -1.53 10.97 -4.21
C ASN A 25 -1.25 9.48 -3.91
N MET A 26 -2.20 8.78 -3.27
CA MET A 26 -2.14 7.33 -3.07
C MET A 26 -2.54 6.62 -4.37
N GLN A 27 -1.56 6.40 -5.25
CA GLN A 27 -1.77 5.85 -6.59
C GLN A 27 -1.87 4.33 -6.57
N THR A 28 -2.62 3.75 -7.50
CA THR A 28 -2.71 2.29 -7.68
C THR A 28 -2.88 1.90 -9.14
N HIS A 29 -2.41 0.69 -9.48
CA HIS A 29 -2.50 0.08 -10.80
C HIS A 29 -3.33 -1.21 -10.79
N LEU A 30 -4.13 -1.47 -9.74
CA LEU A 30 -4.90 -2.72 -9.63
C LEU A 30 -5.86 -2.97 -10.79
N ARG A 31 -6.38 -1.89 -11.40
CA ARG A 31 -7.30 -1.99 -12.52
C ARG A 31 -6.55 -2.07 -13.84
N ASP A 32 -6.94 -3.01 -14.68
CA ASP A 32 -6.38 -3.19 -16.03
C ASP A 32 -6.61 -1.94 -16.90
N ASP A 33 -7.72 -1.23 -16.66
CA ASP A 33 -8.14 -0.02 -17.37
C ASP A 33 -8.00 1.26 -16.50
N ALA A 34 -7.01 1.29 -15.62
CA ALA A 34 -6.71 2.45 -14.78
C ALA A 34 -6.67 3.75 -15.60
N SER A 35 -7.50 4.72 -15.22
CA SER A 35 -7.86 5.90 -16.03
C SER A 35 -7.80 7.22 -15.25
N GLY A 36 -7.29 7.20 -14.02
CA GLY A 36 -7.17 8.39 -13.17
C GLY A 36 -8.39 8.64 -12.30
N ILE A 37 -9.23 7.63 -12.06
CA ILE A 37 -10.42 7.79 -11.23
C ILE A 37 -10.09 7.62 -9.75
N GLU A 38 -11.02 8.05 -8.90
CA GLU A 38 -10.93 7.93 -7.46
C GLU A 38 -11.67 6.67 -6.96
N LEU A 39 -10.95 5.80 -6.26
CA LEU A 39 -11.39 4.52 -5.72
C LEU A 39 -11.59 4.66 -4.20
N GLY A 40 -12.85 4.90 -3.79
CA GLY A 40 -13.25 5.01 -2.39
C GLY A 40 -13.84 3.72 -1.82
N ILE A 41 -14.26 3.76 -0.55
CA ILE A 41 -15.02 2.67 0.10
C ILE A 41 -16.31 2.41 -0.70
N GLY A 42 -16.63 1.13 -0.91
CA GLY A 42 -17.75 0.67 -1.73
C GLY A 42 -17.43 0.55 -3.22
N PHE A 43 -16.21 0.86 -3.65
CA PHE A 43 -15.76 0.56 -5.01
C PHE A 43 -15.67 -0.95 -5.22
N HIS A 44 -16.16 -1.44 -6.36
CA HIS A 44 -16.10 -2.84 -6.74
C HIS A 44 -15.10 -3.03 -7.87
N PHE A 45 -14.09 -3.86 -7.61
CA PHE A 45 -13.16 -4.36 -8.61
C PHE A 45 -13.79 -5.50 -9.44
N GLU A 46 -13.26 -5.72 -10.63
CA GLU A 46 -13.49 -6.96 -11.34
C GLU A 46 -12.80 -8.12 -10.59
N PRO A 47 -13.38 -9.34 -10.58
CA PRO A 47 -12.80 -10.47 -9.86
C PRO A 47 -11.35 -10.79 -10.20
N LEU A 48 -10.92 -10.47 -11.43
CA LEU A 48 -9.55 -10.72 -11.87
C LEU A 48 -8.55 -9.72 -11.28
N GLU A 49 -8.96 -8.48 -11.02
CA GLU A 49 -8.10 -7.38 -10.53
C GLU A 49 -7.65 -7.57 -9.07
N VAL A 50 -8.34 -8.45 -8.33
CA VAL A 50 -8.09 -8.70 -6.90
C VAL A 50 -7.51 -10.09 -6.61
N ARG A 51 -7.19 -10.87 -7.65
CA ARG A 51 -6.46 -12.13 -7.46
C ARG A 51 -5.00 -11.82 -7.16
N GLU A 52 -4.38 -12.68 -6.37
CA GLU A 52 -2.99 -12.49 -5.93
C GLU A 52 -2.01 -12.25 -7.09
N GLN A 53 -2.11 -13.02 -8.18
CA GLN A 53 -1.20 -12.83 -9.32
C GLN A 53 -1.40 -11.50 -10.06
N ASP A 54 -2.61 -10.96 -10.11
CA ASP A 54 -2.92 -9.71 -10.81
C ASP A 54 -2.54 -8.50 -9.93
N ILE A 55 -2.73 -8.61 -8.61
CA ILE A 55 -2.20 -7.64 -7.65
C ILE A 55 -0.68 -7.56 -7.76
N MET A 56 0.02 -8.69 -7.81
CA MET A 56 1.48 -8.71 -8.00
C MET A 56 1.91 -8.13 -9.35
N ALA A 57 1.16 -8.39 -10.42
CA ALA A 57 1.41 -7.77 -11.73
C ALA A 57 1.22 -6.24 -11.71
N SER A 58 0.45 -5.73 -10.75
CA SER A 58 0.19 -4.30 -10.52
C SER A 58 1.25 -3.60 -9.66
N SER A 59 2.48 -4.12 -9.65
CA SER A 59 3.65 -3.58 -8.91
C SER A 59 3.57 -3.68 -7.38
N TYR A 60 2.61 -4.45 -6.84
CA TYR A 60 2.62 -4.80 -5.42
C TYR A 60 3.55 -5.98 -5.14
N ILE A 61 4.20 -5.95 -3.98
CA ILE A 61 5.10 -7.00 -3.53
C ILE A 61 4.40 -7.83 -2.47
N THR A 62 4.43 -9.16 -2.62
CA THR A 62 3.89 -10.07 -1.60
C THR A 62 4.71 -9.99 -0.31
N THR A 63 4.02 -9.95 0.83
CA THR A 63 4.64 -10.04 2.15
C THR A 63 4.91 -11.51 2.55
N GLY A 64 4.44 -12.48 1.76
CA GLY A 64 4.43 -13.90 2.10
C GLY A 64 3.44 -14.26 3.21
N ARG A 65 2.50 -13.36 3.55
CA ARG A 65 1.44 -13.62 4.53
C ARG A 65 0.17 -14.07 3.82
N VAL A 66 -0.52 -15.04 4.41
CA VAL A 66 -1.81 -15.53 3.93
C VAL A 66 -2.92 -14.83 4.70
N SER A 67 -4.00 -14.47 4.01
CA SER A 67 -5.19 -13.95 4.67
C SER A 67 -5.89 -15.03 5.49
N VAL A 68 -6.07 -14.81 6.78
CA VAL A 68 -6.76 -15.76 7.69
C VAL A 68 -8.27 -15.59 7.69
N ASP A 69 -8.78 -14.45 7.22
CA ASP A 69 -10.19 -14.06 7.24
C ASP A 69 -10.77 -13.81 5.84
N GLY A 70 -10.02 -14.19 4.80
CA GLY A 70 -10.43 -14.03 3.41
C GLY A 70 -10.41 -12.58 2.90
N ARG A 71 -9.87 -11.64 3.68
CA ARG A 71 -9.69 -10.23 3.27
C ARG A 71 -8.29 -10.00 2.73
N THR A 72 -8.21 -9.32 1.60
CA THR A 72 -6.93 -8.89 1.03
C THR A 72 -6.56 -7.53 1.62
N ARG A 73 -5.36 -7.44 2.20
CA ARG A 73 -4.85 -6.20 2.79
C ARG A 73 -3.59 -5.75 2.06
N LEU A 74 -3.63 -4.52 1.60
CA LEU A 74 -2.52 -3.82 0.94
C LEU A 74 -1.98 -2.77 1.89
N LEU A 75 -0.66 -2.63 1.97
CA LEU A 75 0.00 -1.49 2.60
C LEU A 75 0.37 -0.50 1.51
N GLU A 76 -0.22 0.68 1.55
CA GLU A 76 0.02 1.74 0.59
C GLU A 76 0.67 2.97 1.21
N MET A 77 1.57 3.60 0.45
CA MET A 77 2.20 4.85 0.83
C MET A 77 1.34 6.02 0.34
N TRP A 78 1.23 7.05 1.16
CA TRP A 78 0.57 8.29 0.77
C TRP A 78 1.29 9.50 1.35
N ARG A 79 1.12 10.66 0.72
CA ARG A 79 1.75 11.89 1.16
C ARG A 79 0.72 12.81 1.80
N CYS A 80 0.97 13.24 3.03
CA CYS A 80 0.08 14.19 3.68
C CYS A 80 0.11 15.54 2.96
N PRO A 81 -1.02 16.07 2.45
CA PRO A 81 -1.03 17.34 1.73
C PRO A 81 -0.71 18.54 2.65
N ALA A 82 -0.92 18.41 3.96
CA ALA A 82 -0.69 19.49 4.92
C ALA A 82 0.79 19.64 5.35
N CYS A 83 1.49 18.54 5.62
CA CYS A 83 2.89 18.60 6.09
C CYS A 83 3.91 17.95 5.14
N GLY A 84 3.46 17.33 4.04
CA GLY A 84 4.30 16.67 3.05
C GLY A 84 4.93 15.35 3.51
N HIS A 85 4.65 14.88 4.72
CA HIS A 85 5.19 13.63 5.27
C HIS A 85 4.61 12.40 4.56
N GLU A 86 5.46 11.41 4.31
CA GLU A 86 5.06 10.10 3.79
C GLU A 86 4.49 9.25 4.93
N ASN A 87 3.27 8.76 4.75
CA ASN A 87 2.56 7.92 5.70
C ASN A 87 2.20 6.60 5.01
N TRP A 88 1.75 5.64 5.82
CA TRP A 88 1.24 4.37 5.33
C TRP A 88 -0.25 4.24 5.62
N ALA A 89 -0.94 3.53 4.75
CA ALA A 89 -2.33 3.14 4.91
C ALA A 89 -2.47 1.64 4.70
N ARG A 90 -3.38 1.03 5.45
CA ARG A 90 -3.90 -0.29 5.15
C ARG A 90 -5.18 -0.13 4.35
N VAL A 91 -5.18 -0.70 3.14
CA VAL A 91 -6.36 -0.80 2.28
C VAL A 91 -6.88 -2.22 2.36
N THR A 92 -8.15 -2.40 2.74
CA THR A 92 -8.76 -3.74 2.85
C THR A 92 -9.79 -3.94 1.75
N ILE A 93 -9.63 -5.04 1.02
CA ILE A 93 -10.56 -5.53 0.00
C ILE A 93 -11.20 -6.82 0.52
N THR A 94 -12.52 -6.87 0.54
CA THR A 94 -13.30 -8.05 0.94
C THR A 94 -14.03 -8.61 -0.27
N GLY A 95 -13.64 -9.79 -0.74
CA GLY A 95 -14.08 -10.28 -2.05
C GLY A 95 -13.54 -9.36 -3.15
N THR A 96 -14.41 -8.59 -3.79
CA THR A 96 -14.05 -7.58 -4.79
C THR A 96 -14.34 -6.14 -4.36
N GLU A 97 -14.84 -5.94 -3.15
CA GLU A 97 -15.23 -4.60 -2.68
C GLU A 97 -14.12 -4.00 -1.82
N LEU A 98 -13.82 -2.72 -2.05
CA LEU A 98 -12.98 -1.93 -1.17
C LEU A 98 -13.78 -1.55 0.08
N THR A 99 -13.39 -2.08 1.24
CA THR A 99 -14.21 -1.96 2.47
C THR A 99 -13.61 -1.06 3.55
N GLU A 100 -12.31 -0.81 3.53
CA GLU A 100 -11.65 -0.09 4.63
C GLU A 100 -10.37 0.63 4.20
N PHE A 101 -10.16 1.81 4.79
CA PHE A 101 -8.90 2.53 4.81
C PHE A 101 -8.52 2.86 6.25
N GLU A 102 -7.29 2.54 6.64
CA GLU A 102 -6.75 2.87 7.96
C GLU A 102 -5.36 3.48 7.81
N SER A 103 -5.09 4.64 8.41
CA SER A 103 -3.73 5.16 8.53
C SER A 103 -2.96 4.34 9.57
N VAL A 104 -1.83 3.76 9.17
CA VAL A 104 -1.05 2.85 10.02
C VAL A 104 0.40 3.31 10.15
N VAL A 105 1.00 3.02 11.30
CA VAL A 105 2.47 3.03 11.42
C VAL A 105 2.94 1.75 10.73
N LEU A 106 3.89 1.86 9.80
CA LEU A 106 4.51 0.69 9.21
C LEU A 106 5.53 0.09 10.19
N ASP A 107 5.03 -0.80 11.05
CA ASP A 107 5.79 -1.61 11.99
C ASP A 107 5.74 -3.10 11.59
N ARG A 108 6.39 -3.99 12.37
CA ARG A 108 6.35 -5.42 12.09
C ARG A 108 4.92 -5.96 12.05
N LYS A 109 4.08 -5.53 13.00
CA LYS A 109 2.70 -6.01 13.12
C LYS A 109 1.87 -5.64 11.89
N ALA A 110 2.01 -4.41 11.39
CA ALA A 110 1.35 -3.97 10.17
C ALA A 110 1.78 -4.83 8.98
N LEU A 111 3.09 -5.09 8.84
CA LEU A 111 3.63 -5.93 7.77
C LEU A 111 3.15 -7.39 7.86
N GLU A 112 3.04 -7.95 9.07
CA GLU A 112 2.51 -9.29 9.30
C GLU A 112 1.00 -9.40 9.01
N SER A 113 0.27 -8.30 9.13
CA SER A 113 -1.18 -8.25 8.92
C SER A 113 -1.60 -8.10 7.45
N ALA A 114 -0.69 -7.66 6.57
CA ALA A 114 -0.99 -7.37 5.18
C ALA A 114 -0.42 -8.45 4.26
N GLN A 115 -1.11 -8.72 3.14
CA GLN A 115 -0.67 -9.68 2.12
C GLN A 115 0.27 -9.03 1.11
N PHE A 116 0.10 -7.72 0.89
CA PHE A 116 0.86 -6.97 -0.10
C PHE A 116 1.30 -5.62 0.43
N ILE A 117 2.36 -5.09 -0.16
CA ILE A 117 2.90 -3.75 0.11
C ILE A 117 3.32 -3.10 -1.20
N SER A 118 3.12 -1.79 -1.35
CA SER A 118 3.52 -1.05 -2.53
C SER A 118 5.03 -0.82 -2.64
N ASP A 119 5.45 -0.35 -3.81
CA ASP A 119 6.84 -0.11 -4.17
C ASP A 119 7.54 0.97 -3.30
N GLY A 120 6.78 1.84 -2.62
CA GLY A 120 7.31 2.75 -1.60
C GLY A 120 8.16 2.04 -0.52
N CYS A 121 7.98 0.72 -0.36
CA CYS A 121 8.76 -0.09 0.56
C CYS A 121 10.26 -0.15 0.20
N TYR A 122 10.64 0.03 -1.07
CA TYR A 122 12.05 0.02 -1.51
C TYR A 122 12.84 1.15 -0.85
N LEU A 123 12.27 2.36 -0.81
CA LEU A 123 12.90 3.53 -0.20
C LEU A 123 13.06 3.36 1.31
N LEU A 124 12.03 2.83 1.98
CA LEU A 124 12.10 2.56 3.41
C LEU A 124 13.13 1.47 3.74
N ALA A 125 13.10 0.35 3.03
CA ALA A 125 14.05 -0.74 3.22
C ALA A 125 15.49 -0.27 2.99
N SER A 126 15.72 0.55 1.96
CA SER A 126 17.02 1.18 1.69
C SER A 126 17.47 2.04 2.86
N LYS A 127 16.60 2.93 3.36
CA LYS A 127 16.89 3.81 4.50
C LYS A 127 17.22 3.05 5.78
N LEU A 128 16.53 1.94 6.05
CA LEU A 128 16.72 1.15 7.28
C LEU A 128 17.95 0.23 7.25
N SER A 129 18.35 -0.24 6.06
CA SER A 129 19.45 -1.20 5.91
C SER A 129 20.76 -0.59 5.43
N GLY A 130 20.71 0.58 4.78
CA GLY A 130 21.83 1.16 4.05
C GLY A 130 22.09 0.52 2.68
N ILE A 131 21.27 -0.45 2.25
CA ILE A 131 21.33 -1.06 0.91
C ILE A 131 20.78 -0.06 -0.10
N LEU A 132 21.37 0.04 -1.30
CA LEU A 132 20.87 0.95 -2.33
C LEU A 132 19.48 0.50 -2.81
N ALA A 133 18.55 1.45 -2.99
CA ALA A 133 17.21 1.15 -3.50
C ALA A 133 17.25 0.40 -4.84
N GLN A 134 18.23 0.70 -5.70
CA GLN A 134 18.44 0.00 -6.97
C GLN A 134 18.68 -1.50 -6.77
N ASP A 135 19.50 -1.91 -5.79
CA ASP A 135 19.77 -3.33 -5.54
C ASP A 135 18.52 -4.08 -5.06
N LEU A 136 17.64 -3.39 -4.32
CA LEU A 136 16.35 -3.94 -3.88
C LEU A 136 15.36 -4.06 -5.05
N MET A 137 15.29 -3.04 -5.91
CA MET A 137 14.42 -3.02 -7.09
C MET A 137 14.83 -4.06 -8.14
N GLU A 138 16.12 -4.29 -8.32
CA GLU A 138 16.66 -5.33 -9.22
C GLU A 138 16.53 -6.75 -8.64
N GLY A 139 15.96 -6.91 -7.44
CA GLY A 139 15.74 -8.21 -6.81
C GLY A 139 17.00 -8.88 -6.28
N ARG A 140 18.12 -8.15 -6.12
CA ARG A 140 19.35 -8.69 -5.53
C ARG A 140 19.18 -8.96 -4.04
N VAL A 141 18.31 -8.19 -3.39
CA VAL A 141 17.89 -8.37 -1.99
C VAL A 141 16.37 -8.17 -1.91
N ASN A 142 15.68 -9.02 -1.16
CA ASN A 142 14.24 -8.89 -0.98
C ASN A 142 13.93 -7.73 0.00
N PRO A 143 13.24 -6.66 -0.44
CA PRO A 143 12.93 -5.51 0.42
C PRO A 143 12.01 -5.86 1.59
N VAL A 144 11.06 -6.76 1.40
CA VAL A 144 10.12 -7.18 2.44
C VAL A 144 10.87 -7.92 3.56
N GLN A 145 11.83 -8.78 3.21
CA GLN A 145 12.65 -9.46 4.20
C GLN A 145 13.47 -8.46 5.03
N VAL A 146 14.04 -7.44 4.39
CA VAL A 146 14.75 -6.35 5.08
C VAL A 146 13.82 -5.63 6.05
N LEU A 147 12.59 -5.32 5.64
CA LEU A 147 11.61 -4.69 6.52
C LEU A 147 11.25 -5.60 7.71
N PHE A 148 11.05 -6.90 7.48
CA PHE A 148 10.84 -7.86 8.56
C PHE A 148 12.03 -8.01 9.50
N GLU A 149 13.25 -7.67 9.12
CA GLU A 149 14.41 -7.75 10.02
C GLU A 149 14.63 -6.45 10.79
N ARG A 150 14.26 -5.31 10.20
CA ARG A 150 14.61 -3.98 10.70
C ARG A 150 13.48 -3.24 11.41
N LEU A 151 12.22 -3.56 11.10
CA LEU A 151 11.08 -3.00 11.81
C LEU A 151 10.91 -3.69 13.17
N ALA A 152 10.66 -2.86 14.19
CA ALA A 152 10.28 -3.29 15.52
C ALA A 152 8.83 -3.80 15.54
#